data_AF-A0A1F5G078-F1
#
_entry.id   AF-A0A1F5G078-F1
#
_cell.length_a   1.000
_cell.length_b   1.000
_cell.length_c   1.000
_cell.angle_alpha   90.00
_cell.angle_beta   90.00
_cell.angle_gamma   90.00
#
_symmetry.space_group_name_H-M   'P 1'
#
loop_
_entity.id
_entity.type
_entity.pdbx_description
1 polymer ?
#
loop_
_entity_poly.entity_id
_entity_poly.type
_entity_poly.pdbx_seq_one_letter_code
_entity_poly.pdbx_strand_id
1 'polypeptide(L)' 'MNGKNYLQVESSCIRCGKIRIFYRQWKERVNGRGAVITHVETVCPDKDCQKIVEAEFAAKREKKLLLTNRGKVAKTS' A
#
# COMPACT_ATOMS: atom_id res chain seq x y z
N MET A 1 -10.26 4.85 -31.63
CA MET A 1 -11.10 5.32 -30.51
C MET A 1 -10.47 4.91 -29.19
N ASN A 2 -10.35 5.88 -28.29
CA ASN A 2 -9.57 5.85 -27.04
C ASN A 2 -10.22 4.96 -25.97
N GLY A 3 -9.64 3.78 -25.70
CA GLY A 3 -9.95 2.98 -24.51
C GLY A 3 -8.95 3.32 -23.41
N LYS A 4 -9.33 4.18 -22.47
CA LYS A 4 -8.49 4.59 -21.34
C LYS A 4 -8.16 3.36 -20.47
N ASN A 5 -6.98 2.80 -20.69
CA ASN A 5 -6.39 1.72 -19.91
C ASN A 5 -5.86 2.34 -18.60
N TYR A 6 -6.76 2.51 -17.63
CA TYR A 6 -6.40 3.06 -16.34
C TYR A 6 -5.55 2.03 -15.57
N LEU A 7 -4.25 2.32 -15.52
CA LEU A 7 -3.38 2.08 -14.36
C LEU A 7 -2.90 0.64 -14.11
N GLN A 8 -2.23 0.02 -15.06
CA GLN A 8 -1.22 -1.00 -14.71
C GLN A 8 0.03 -0.24 -14.23
N VAL A 9 0.07 0.11 -12.93
CA VAL A 9 1.23 0.77 -12.33
C VAL A 9 2.39 -0.23 -12.33
N GLU A 10 3.17 -0.23 -13.40
CA GLU A 10 4.45 -0.92 -13.48
C GLU A 10 5.38 -0.31 -12.44
N SER A 11 5.35 -0.89 -11.25
CA SER A 11 6.17 -0.49 -10.12
C SER A 11 7.24 -1.54 -9.91
N SER A 12 8.47 -1.09 -9.72
CA SER A 12 9.57 -1.97 -9.36
C SER A 12 9.54 -2.30 -7.88
N CYS A 13 10.10 -3.45 -7.52
CA CYS A 13 10.33 -3.81 -6.14
C CYS A 13 11.39 -2.87 -5.55
N ILE A 14 11.07 -2.24 -4.41
CA ILE A 14 11.98 -1.33 -3.70
C ILE A 14 13.27 -2.01 -3.22
N ARG A 15 13.25 -3.36 -3.11
CA ARG A 15 14.37 -4.15 -2.63
C ARG A 15 15.22 -4.73 -3.78
N CYS A 16 14.59 -5.42 -4.73
CA CYS A 16 15.31 -6.16 -5.77
C CYS A 16 15.16 -5.59 -7.18
N GLY A 17 14.39 -4.52 -7.38
CA GLY A 17 14.18 -3.88 -8.68
C GLY A 17 13.28 -4.64 -9.67
N LYS A 18 12.96 -5.92 -9.41
CA LYS A 18 12.04 -6.71 -10.26
C LYS A 18 10.67 -6.05 -10.38
N ILE A 19 10.05 -6.14 -11.55
CA ILE A 19 8.69 -5.61 -11.79
C ILE A 19 7.69 -6.36 -10.91
N ARG A 20 6.87 -5.60 -10.17
CA ARG A 20 5.83 -6.16 -9.33
C ARG A 20 4.70 -6.73 -10.18
N ILE A 21 4.10 -7.82 -9.70
CA ILE A 21 2.96 -8.49 -10.33
C ILE A 21 1.67 -8.12 -9.62
N PHE A 22 0.56 -8.16 -10.36
CA PHE A 22 -0.77 -7.96 -9.82
C PHE A 22 -1.09 -9.05 -8.79
N TYR A 23 -1.63 -8.64 -7.64
CA TYR A 23 -2.08 -9.55 -6.59
C TYR A 23 -3.60 -9.56 -6.49
N ARG A 24 -4.22 -8.42 -6.20
CA ARG A 24 -5.68 -8.29 -6.14
C ARG A 24 -6.12 -6.85 -6.36
N GLN A 25 -7.40 -6.70 -6.68
CA GLN A 25 -8.08 -5.42 -6.79
C GLN A 25 -9.42 -5.49 -6.09
N TRP A 26 -9.79 -4.44 -5.36
CA TRP A 26 -11.10 -4.32 -4.74
C TRP A 26 -11.61 -2.89 -4.82
N LYS A 27 -12.93 -2.75 -4.71
CA LYS A 27 -13.60 -1.45 -4.71
C LYS A 27 -14.09 -1.17 -3.30
N GLU A 28 -13.68 -0.04 -2.75
CA GLU A 28 -14.13 0.46 -1.46
C GLU A 28 -15.08 1.63 -1.70
N ARG A 29 -16.26 1.59 -1.06
CA ARG A 29 -17.19 2.71 -1.06
C ARG A 29 -16.89 3.58 0.15
N VAL A 30 -16.53 4.84 -0.07
CA VAL A 30 -16.33 5.78 1.03
C VAL A 30 -17.69 6.27 1.50
N ASN A 31 -18.09 5.81 2.69
CA ASN A 31 -19.33 6.25 3.32
C ASN A 31 -19.32 7.77 3.49
N GLY A 32 -20.32 8.45 2.92
CA GLY A 32 -20.53 9.90 3.06
C GLY A 32 -20.45 10.72 1.77
N ARG A 33 -19.88 10.21 0.66
CA ARG A 33 -19.79 10.98 -0.62
C ARG A 33 -20.12 10.20 -1.89
N GLY A 34 -20.55 8.95 -1.79
CA GLY A 34 -20.87 8.10 -2.96
C GLY A 34 -19.67 7.75 -3.85
N ALA A 35 -18.46 8.18 -3.48
CA ALA A 35 -17.25 7.91 -4.23
C ALA A 35 -16.81 6.45 -4.06
N VAL A 36 -16.47 5.82 -5.19
CA VAL A 36 -15.93 4.46 -5.24
C VAL A 36 -14.42 4.56 -5.46
N ILE A 37 -13.63 4.13 -4.48
CA ILE A 37 -12.18 4.02 -4.61
C ILE A 37 -11.86 2.62 -5.15
N THR A 38 -11.03 2.56 -6.19
CA THR A 38 -10.49 1.30 -6.70
C THR A 38 -9.08 1.12 -6.15
N HIS A 39 -8.89 0.09 -5.34
CA HIS A 39 -7.60 -0.28 -4.79
C HIS A 39 -6.98 -1.39 -5.64
N VAL A 40 -5.70 -1.24 -5.97
CA VAL A 40 -4.90 -2.25 -6.67
C VAL A 40 -3.70 -2.58 -5.80
N GLU A 41 -3.50 -3.87 -5.54
CA GLU A 41 -2.37 -4.37 -4.77
C GLU A 41 -1.43 -5.17 -5.67
N THR A 42 -0.13 -4.89 -5.54
CA THR A 42 0.94 -5.52 -6.31
C THR A 42 2.05 -6.04 -5.39
N VAL A 43 2.63 -7.18 -5.74
CA VAL A 43 3.64 -7.89 -4.93
C VAL A 43 4.89 -8.17 -5.74
N CYS A 44 6.02 -8.37 -5.06
CA CYS A 44 7.21 -8.86 -5.71
C CYS A 44 6.97 -10.30 -6.22
N PRO A 45 7.37 -10.64 -7.45
CA PRO A 45 7.27 -12.02 -7.95
C PRO A 45 8.15 -13.01 -7.18
N ASP A 46 9.17 -12.50 -6.48
CA ASP A 46 10.07 -13.28 -5.64
C ASP A 46 9.51 -13.34 -4.21
N LYS A 47 9.11 -14.54 -3.77
CA LYS A 47 8.43 -14.75 -2.47
C LYS A 47 9.32 -14.42 -1.28
N ASP A 48 10.60 -14.76 -1.35
CA ASP A 48 11.53 -14.47 -0.25
C ASP A 48 11.85 -12.98 -0.23
N CYS A 49 11.89 -12.34 -1.39
CA CYS A 49 11.93 -10.89 -1.46
C CYS A 49 10.69 -10.21 -0.88
N GLN A 50 9.50 -10.74 -1.17
CA GLN A 50 8.24 -10.20 -0.68
C GLN A 50 8.17 -10.25 0.86
N LYS A 51 8.51 -11.40 1.46
CA LYS A 51 8.51 -11.56 2.94
C LYS A 51 9.37 -10.52 3.65
N ILE A 52 10.54 -10.20 3.10
CA ILE A 52 11.46 -9.22 3.69
C ILE A 52 10.86 -7.82 3.62
N VAL A 53 10.32 -7.44 2.46
CA VAL A 53 9.64 -6.15 2.27
C VAL A 53 8.43 -6.00 3.22
N GLU A 54 7.67 -7.07 3.42
CA GLU A 54 6.54 -7.08 4.35
C GLU A 54 6.97 -6.91 5.81
N ALA A 55 8.05 -7.57 6.23
CA ALA A 55 8.64 -7.41 7.56
C ALA A 55 9.13 -5.97 7.80
N GLU A 56 9.81 -5.37 6.83
CA GLU A 56 10.25 -3.97 6.89
C GLU A 56 9.06 -3.01 6.99
N PHE A 57 8.00 -3.25 6.21
CA PHE A 57 6.79 -2.43 6.29
C PHE A 57 6.05 -2.62 7.62
N ALA A 58 6.03 -3.82 8.19
CA ALA A 58 5.46 -4.07 9.51
C ALA A 58 6.21 -3.27 10.59
N ALA A 59 7.54 -3.33 10.61
CA ALA A 59 8.36 -2.56 11.53
C ALA A 59 8.17 -1.04 11.38
N LYS A 60 8.08 -0.54 10.13
CA LYS A 60 7.80 0.88 9.86
C LYS A 60 6.41 1.29 10.35
N ARG A 61 5.39 0.44 10.18
CA ARG A 61 4.02 0.69 10.67
C ARG A 61 3.98 0.75 12.20
N GLU A 62 4.65 -0.17 12.87
CA GLU A 62 4.75 -0.19 14.33
C GLU A 62 5.44 1.07 14.86
N LYS A 63 6.60 1.44 14.29
CA LYS A 63 7.30 2.68 14.65
C LYS A 63 6.40 3.90 14.44
N LYS A 64 5.67 3.96 13.33
CA LYS A 64 4.72 5.06 13.05
C LYS A 64 3.61 5.10 14.09
N LEU A 65 3.04 3.96 14.48
CA LEU A 65 1.99 3.88 15.50
C LEU A 65 2.49 4.40 16.85
N LEU A 66 3.68 4.00 17.28
CA LEU A 66 4.31 4.48 18.52
C LEU A 66 4.49 6.00 18.52
N LEU A 67 5.01 6.57 17.43
CA LEU A 67 5.19 8.02 17.29
C LEU A 67 3.84 8.77 17.29
N THR A 68 2.84 8.23 16.59
CA THR A 68 1.51 8.86 16.50
C THR A 68 0.80 8.84 17.85
N ASN A 69 0.95 7.75 18.63
CA ASN A 69 0.36 7.65 19.97
C ASN A 69 1.07 8.56 20.98
N ARG A 70 2.41 8.70 20.91
CA ARG A 70 3.15 9.66 21.74
C ARG A 70 2.73 11.10 21.48
N GLY A 71 2.44 11.46 20.23
CA GLY A 71 1.95 12.79 19.87
C GLY A 71 0.51 13.10 20.27
N LYS A 72 -0.32 12.09 20.54
CA LYS A 72 -1.71 12.27 21.00
C LYS A 72 -1.80 12.58 22.50
N VAL A 73 -0.87 12.09 23.32
CA VAL A 73 -0.79 12.44 24.75
C VAL A 73 -0.39 13.91 24.96
N ALA A 74 0.43 14.46 24.06
CA ALA A 74 0.92 15.85 24.16
C ALA A 74 -0.05 16.93 23.63
N LYS A 75 -1.23 16.56 23.10
CA LYS A 75 -2.21 17.50 22.52
C LYS A 75 -3.58 17.49 23.23
N THR A 76 -3.69 16.86 24.39
CA THR A 76 -4.90 16.82 25.23
C THR A 76 -4.68 17.46 26.61
N SER A 77 -3.83 18.49 26.70
CA SER A 77 -3.71 19.34 27.89
C SER A 77 -3.64 20.80 27.47
#